data_AF-N9PJD0-F1
#
_entry.id   AF-N9PJD0-F1
#
_cell.length_a   1.000
_cell.length_b   1.000
_cell.length_c   1.000
_cell.angle_alpha   90.00
_cell.angle_beta   90.00
_cell.angle_gamma   90.00
#
_symmetry.space_group_name_H-M   'P 1'
#
loop_
_entity.id
_entity.type
_entity.pdbx_description
1 polymer ?
#
loop_
_entity_poly.entity_id
_entity_poly.type
_entity_poly.pdbx_seq_one_letter_code
_entity_poly.pdbx_strand_id
1 'polypeptide(L)'
;MRLIIAAKFWREILIVFLAFLLLITLSLLNHKSGQVKTADQKCFEQIQKIEHAQVEALAKQQDKVNKVSADYEKLRSEQRTKVETVTRTVQKIVERPVYFNRCIDDDGVRQINSLIEAGNTS
;
A
#
# COMPACT_ATOMS: atom_id res chain seq x y z
N MET A 1 -44.42 78.25 -6.12
CA MET A 1 -43.69 78.03 -4.85
C MET A 1 -42.97 76.68 -4.73
N ARG A 2 -43.53 75.55 -5.24
CA ARG A 2 -42.88 74.22 -5.18
C ARG A 2 -41.56 74.11 -5.97
N LEU A 3 -41.43 74.82 -7.10
CA LEU A 3 -40.23 74.80 -7.95
C LEU A 3 -39.01 75.51 -7.31
N ILE A 4 -39.24 76.53 -6.47
CA ILE A 4 -38.17 77.31 -5.82
C ILE A 4 -37.54 76.49 -4.67
N ILE A 5 -38.36 75.70 -3.96
CA ILE A 5 -37.91 74.79 -2.90
C ILE A 5 -37.12 73.63 -3.52
N ALA A 6 -37.58 73.08 -4.65
CA ALA A 6 -36.83 72.08 -5.39
C ALA A 6 -35.45 72.60 -5.80
N ALA A 7 -35.35 73.77 -6.45
CA ALA A 7 -34.07 74.35 -6.86
C ALA A 7 -33.07 74.55 -5.71
N LYS A 8 -33.55 74.83 -4.48
CA LYS A 8 -32.70 75.01 -3.29
C LYS A 8 -32.23 73.70 -2.65
N PHE A 9 -33.01 72.62 -2.76
CA PHE A 9 -32.72 71.32 -2.15
C PHE A 9 -32.32 70.23 -3.17
N TRP A 10 -32.09 70.59 -4.43
CA TRP A 10 -31.75 69.65 -5.52
C TRP A 10 -30.52 68.78 -5.21
N ARG A 11 -29.51 69.31 -4.53
CA ARG A 11 -28.31 68.56 -4.13
C ARG A 11 -28.61 67.43 -3.14
N GLU A 12 -29.45 67.68 -2.13
CA GLU A 12 -29.83 66.67 -1.14
C GLU A 12 -30.76 65.61 -1.73
N ILE A 13 -31.68 66.02 -2.61
CA ILE A 13 -32.54 65.09 -3.35
C ILE A 13 -31.68 64.15 -4.21
N LEU A 14 -30.65 64.68 -4.87
CA LEU A 14 -29.73 63.88 -5.69
C LEU A 14 -28.92 62.90 -4.84
N ILE A 15 -28.41 63.32 -3.68
CA ILE A 15 -27.67 62.45 -2.76
C ILE A 15 -28.56 61.30 -2.25
N VAL A 16 -29.79 61.59 -1.82
CA VAL A 16 -30.73 60.56 -1.36
C VAL A 16 -31.07 59.58 -2.48
N PHE A 17 -31.28 60.07 -3.71
CA PHE A 17 -31.58 59.22 -4.85
C PHE A 17 -30.40 58.31 -5.22
N LEU A 18 -29.18 58.83 -5.14
CA LEU A 18 -27.94 58.08 -5.42
C LEU A 18 -27.67 57.04 -4.33
N ALA A 19 -27.90 57.38 -3.06
CA ALA A 19 -27.83 56.44 -1.95
C ALA A 19 -28.87 55.32 -2.09
N PHE A 20 -30.09 55.65 -2.51
CA PHE A 20 -31.14 54.67 -2.76
C PHE A 20 -30.80 53.72 -3.91
N LEU A 21 -30.27 54.24 -5.02
CA LEU A 21 -29.76 53.43 -6.12
C LEU A 21 -28.64 52.48 -5.67
N LEU A 22 -27.71 52.98 -4.86
CA LEU A 22 -26.64 52.14 -4.29
C LEU A 22 -27.21 50.99 -3.46
N LEU A 23 -28.17 51.27 -2.57
CA LEU A 23 -28.80 50.24 -1.75
C LEU A 23 -29.52 49.17 -2.59
N ILE A 24 -30.19 49.56 -3.68
CA ILE A 24 -30.81 48.61 -4.61
C ILE A 24 -29.76 47.71 -5.24
N THR A 25 -28.66 48.28 -5.77
CA THR A 25 -27.60 47.48 -6.40
C THR A 25 -26.93 46.51 -5.42
N LEU A 26 -26.71 46.95 -4.17
CA LEU A 26 -26.13 46.12 -3.12
C LEU A 26 -27.07 44.98 -2.71
N SER A 27 -28.37 45.25 -2.62
CA SER A 27 -29.40 44.26 -2.32
C SER A 27 -29.50 43.19 -3.41
N LEU A 28 -29.52 43.60 -4.68
CA LEU A 28 -29.52 42.68 -5.82
C LEU A 28 -28.28 41.79 -5.85
N LEU A 29 -27.09 42.37 -5.61
CA LEU A 29 -25.83 41.63 -5.54
C LEU A 29 -25.84 40.60 -4.40
N ASN A 30 -26.30 41.00 -3.21
CA ASN A 30 -26.34 40.13 -2.05
C ASN A 30 -27.35 38.97 -2.23
N HIS A 31 -28.52 39.24 -2.83
CA HIS A 31 -29.51 38.20 -3.12
C HIS A 31 -28.97 37.13 -4.08
N LYS A 32 -28.27 37.55 -5.15
CA LYS A 32 -27.62 36.61 -6.09
C LYS A 32 -26.46 35.86 -5.44
N SER A 33 -25.64 36.55 -4.64
CA SER A 33 -24.53 35.95 -3.89
C SER A 33 -25.02 34.88 -2.89
N GLY A 34 -26.14 35.13 -2.21
CA GLY A 34 -26.75 34.15 -1.30
C GLY A 34 -27.22 32.88 -2.00
N GLN A 35 -27.78 32.99 -3.22
CA GLN A 35 -28.18 31.82 -4.00
C GLN A 35 -26.98 30.98 -4.43
N VAL A 36 -25.90 31.62 -4.89
CA VAL A 36 -24.66 30.94 -5.29
C VAL A 36 -24.04 30.21 -4.09
N LYS A 37 -23.90 30.88 -2.93
CA LYS A 37 -23.38 30.26 -1.71
C LYS A 37 -24.21 29.05 -1.28
N THR A 38 -25.53 29.12 -1.39
CA THR A 38 -26.42 28.00 -1.05
C THR A 38 -26.24 26.82 -2.01
N ALA A 39 -26.04 27.11 -3.31
CA ALA A 39 -25.78 26.08 -4.32
C ALA A 39 -24.40 25.44 -4.11
N ASP A 40 -23.37 26.23 -3.86
CA ASP A 40 -22.01 25.76 -3.58
C ASP A 40 -21.97 24.89 -2.32
N GLN A 41 -22.67 25.29 -1.26
CA GLN A 41 -22.71 24.52 -0.02
C GLN A 41 -23.37 23.15 -0.21
N LYS A 42 -24.45 23.06 -0.98
CA LYS A 42 -25.08 21.77 -1.32
C LYS A 42 -24.19 20.89 -2.20
N CYS A 43 -23.39 21.48 -3.08
CA CYS A 43 -22.42 20.76 -3.89
C CYS A 43 -21.27 20.22 -3.03
N PHE A 44 -20.71 21.08 -2.16
CA PHE A 44 -19.63 20.73 -1.25
C PHE A 44 -20.02 19.62 -0.28
N GLU A 45 -21.21 19.70 0.33
CA GLU A 45 -21.72 18.63 1.21
C GLU A 45 -21.86 17.28 0.49
N GLN A 46 -22.24 17.28 -0.80
CA GLN A 46 -22.34 16.05 -1.58
C GLN A 46 -20.97 15.50 -1.95
N ILE A 47 -20.05 16.36 -2.39
CA ILE A 47 -18.67 15.97 -2.71
C ILE A 47 -17.99 15.40 -1.46
N GLN A 48 -18.11 16.07 -0.32
CA GLN A 48 -17.51 15.63 0.94
C GLN A 48 -18.05 14.26 1.38
N LYS A 49 -19.35 14.00 1.21
CA LYS A 49 -19.93 12.67 1.51
C LYS A 49 -19.38 11.58 0.59
N ILE A 50 -19.22 11.87 -0.70
CA ILE A 50 -18.68 10.92 -1.68
C ILE A 50 -17.19 10.67 -1.39
N GLU A 51 -16.41 11.72 -1.14
CA GLU A 51 -14.98 11.62 -0.83
C GLU A 51 -14.75 10.83 0.45
N HIS A 52 -15.49 11.12 1.53
CA HIS A 52 -15.41 10.33 2.76
C HIS A 52 -15.77 8.86 2.54
N ALA A 53 -16.84 8.57 1.79
CA ALA A 53 -17.23 7.20 1.49
C ALA A 53 -16.18 6.46 0.65
N GLN A 54 -15.55 7.14 -0.31
CA GLN A 54 -14.47 6.57 -1.11
C GLN A 54 -13.21 6.33 -0.29
N VAL A 55 -12.79 7.28 0.56
CA VAL A 55 -11.65 7.13 1.45
C VAL A 55 -11.87 5.99 2.44
N GLU A 56 -13.08 5.87 3.02
CA GLU A 56 -13.42 4.78 3.93
C GLU A 56 -13.44 3.42 3.21
N ALA A 57 -13.98 3.35 1.99
CA ALA A 57 -13.96 2.14 1.18
C ALA A 57 -12.52 1.73 0.82
N LEU A 58 -11.67 2.70 0.45
CA LEU A 58 -10.27 2.46 0.14
C LEU A 58 -9.49 1.99 1.36
N ALA A 59 -9.72 2.60 2.53
CA ALA A 59 -9.13 2.18 3.79
C ALA A 59 -9.55 0.75 4.16
N LYS A 60 -10.84 0.40 4.04
CA LYS A 60 -11.32 -0.97 4.28
C LYS A 60 -10.72 -1.99 3.32
N GLN A 61 -10.50 -1.63 2.06
CA GLN A 61 -9.85 -2.51 1.10
C GLN A 61 -8.36 -2.67 1.41
N GLN A 62 -7.64 -1.57 1.71
CA GLN A 62 -6.24 -1.64 2.13
C GLN A 62 -6.06 -2.43 3.42
N ASP A 63 -6.94 -2.28 4.41
CA ASP A 63 -6.89 -3.07 5.64
C ASP A 63 -7.06 -4.57 5.38
N LYS A 64 -7.95 -4.95 4.45
CA LYS A 64 -8.11 -6.35 4.06
C LYS A 64 -6.86 -6.88 3.34
N VAL A 65 -6.30 -6.11 2.42
CA VAL A 65 -5.08 -6.50 1.68
C VAL A 65 -3.87 -6.58 2.62
N ASN A 66 -3.72 -5.63 3.54
CA ASN A 66 -2.65 -5.59 4.53
C ASN A 66 -2.75 -6.79 5.48
N LYS A 67 -3.96 -7.16 5.92
CA LYS A 67 -4.17 -8.38 6.74
C LYS A 67 -3.77 -9.64 5.98
N VAL A 68 -4.25 -9.80 4.74
CA VAL A 68 -3.90 -10.96 3.90
C VAL A 68 -2.39 -11.03 3.64
N SER A 69 -1.74 -9.88 3.40
CA SER A 69 -0.29 -9.82 3.18
C SER A 69 0.49 -10.20 4.44
N ALA A 70 0.10 -9.67 5.60
CA ALA A 70 0.70 -10.00 6.89
C ALA A 70 0.52 -11.48 7.26
N ASP A 71 -0.64 -12.07 6.99
CA ASP A 71 -0.91 -13.48 7.23
C ASP A 71 -0.11 -14.39 6.28
N TYR A 72 0.04 -13.99 5.00
CA TYR A 72 0.89 -14.70 4.04
C TYR A 72 2.37 -14.68 4.44
N GLU A 73 2.88 -13.53 4.89
CA GLU A 73 4.26 -13.41 5.36
C GLU A 73 4.52 -14.26 6.61
N LYS A 74 3.58 -14.30 7.56
CA LYS A 74 3.67 -15.19 8.74
C LYS A 74 3.70 -16.65 8.34
N LEU A 75 2.75 -17.11 7.51
CA LEU A 75 2.71 -18.50 7.05
C LEU A 75 3.99 -18.89 6.28
N ARG A 76 4.50 -17.99 5.44
CA ARG A 76 5.76 -18.20 4.72
C ARG A 76 6.95 -18.31 5.68
N SER A 77 6.98 -17.49 6.74
CA SER A 77 8.04 -17.56 7.76
C SER A 77 8.00 -18.87 8.54
N GLU A 78 6.81 -19.36 8.91
CA GLU A 78 6.61 -20.64 9.60
C GLU A 78 6.95 -21.84 8.71
N GLN A 79 6.66 -21.77 7.41
CA GLN A 79 7.06 -22.80 6.47
C GLN A 79 8.57 -22.81 6.26
N ARG A 80 9.21 -21.64 6.18
CA ARG A 80 10.66 -21.53 6.00
C ARG A 80 11.44 -22.14 7.17
N THR A 81 11.00 -21.89 8.41
CA THR A 81 11.61 -22.49 9.60
C THR A 81 11.43 -24.01 9.67
N LYS A 82 10.26 -24.54 9.27
CA LYS A 82 10.04 -26.00 9.18
C LYS A 82 10.88 -26.66 8.10
N VAL A 83 11.02 -26.03 6.93
CA VAL A 83 11.79 -26.58 5.80
C VAL A 83 13.30 -26.58 6.08
N GLU A 84 13.82 -25.58 6.78
CA GLU A 84 15.22 -25.58 7.25
C GLU A 84 15.49 -26.68 8.29
N THR A 85 14.46 -27.19 8.98
CA THR A 85 14.59 -28.25 10.00
C THR A 85 14.39 -29.67 9.44
N VAL A 86 14.45 -29.87 8.12
CA VAL A 86 14.46 -31.22 7.52
C VAL A 86 15.90 -31.61 7.19
N THR A 87 16.66 -32.02 8.20
CA THR A 87 17.96 -32.68 8.01
C THR A 87 17.73 -34.10 7.49
N ARG A 88 17.82 -34.27 6.17
CA ARG A 88 17.70 -35.59 5.54
C ARG A 88 19.00 -36.35 5.77
N THR A 89 19.00 -37.34 6.65
CA THR A 89 20.11 -38.28 6.83
C THR A 89 20.20 -39.18 5.60
N VAL A 90 21.08 -38.81 4.65
CA VAL A 90 21.41 -39.65 3.51
C VAL A 90 22.44 -40.70 3.95
N GLN A 91 22.17 -41.97 3.67
CA GLN A 91 23.15 -43.03 3.92
C GLN A 91 24.26 -42.92 2.88
N LYS A 92 25.51 -42.76 3.33
CA LYS A 92 26.70 -42.72 2.47
C LYS A 92 27.00 -44.13 1.98
N ILE A 93 26.66 -44.44 0.73
CA ILE A 93 27.07 -45.68 0.07
C ILE A 93 28.54 -45.50 -0.37
N VAL A 94 29.45 -46.29 0.21
CA VAL A 94 30.86 -46.30 -0.18
C VAL A 94 31.07 -47.48 -1.13
N GLU A 95 31.09 -47.20 -2.43
CA GLU A 95 30.98 -48.24 -3.46
C GLU A 95 32.30 -48.99 -3.73
N ARG A 96 33.46 -48.40 -3.38
CA ARG A 96 34.79 -49.03 -3.54
C ARG A 96 35.83 -48.37 -2.62
N PRO A 97 36.17 -48.98 -1.46
CA PRO A 97 37.30 -48.49 -0.67
C PRO A 97 38.61 -48.79 -1.41
N VAL A 98 39.37 -47.75 -1.76
CA VAL A 98 40.73 -47.91 -2.29
C VAL A 98 41.68 -48.01 -1.11
N TYR A 99 42.26 -49.19 -0.90
CA TYR A 99 43.29 -49.40 0.12
C TYR A 99 44.64 -48.87 -0.40
N PHE A 100 45.20 -47.89 0.29
CA PHE A 100 46.51 -47.33 -0.05
C PHE A 100 47.63 -48.30 0.38
N ASN A 101 48.61 -48.53 -0.51
CA ASN A 101 49.82 -49.34 -0.29
C ASN A 101 50.82 -48.70 0.72
N ARG A 102 50.34 -47.96 1.72
CA ARG A 102 51.20 -47.40 2.78
C ARG A 102 51.19 -48.23 4.06
N CYS A 103 50.28 -49.18 4.17
CA CYS A 103 50.09 -49.99 5.39
C CYS A 103 50.11 -51.50 5.13
N ILE A 104 50.58 -51.95 3.95
CA ILE A 104 50.72 -53.37 3.63
C ILE A 104 52.21 -53.68 3.67
N ASP A 105 52.63 -54.52 4.60
CA ASP A 105 53.98 -55.04 4.72
C ASP A 105 54.17 -56.28 3.81
N ASP A 106 55.41 -56.75 3.67
CA ASP A 106 55.74 -57.88 2.79
C ASP A 106 54.96 -59.16 3.15
N ASP A 107 54.60 -59.33 4.43
CA ASP A 107 53.74 -60.42 4.91
C ASP A 107 52.28 -60.24 4.45
N GLY A 108 51.74 -59.03 4.52
CA GLY A 108 50.42 -58.70 4.01
C GLY A 108 50.29 -58.92 2.50
N VAL A 109 51.32 -58.58 1.71
CA VAL A 109 51.35 -58.85 0.26
C VAL A 109 51.33 -60.35 -0.01
N ARG A 110 52.09 -61.15 0.76
CA ARG A 110 52.12 -62.61 0.64
C ARG A 110 50.76 -63.25 0.86
N GLN A 111 50.04 -62.81 1.90
CA GLN A 111 48.71 -63.33 2.22
C GLN A 111 47.70 -62.99 1.13
N ILE A 112 47.74 -61.76 0.60
CA ILE A 112 46.86 -61.35 -0.51
C ILE A 112 47.11 -62.22 -1.75
N ASN A 113 48.36 -62.46 -2.12
CA ASN A 113 48.69 -63.30 -3.28
C ASN A 113 48.21 -64.75 -3.11
N SER A 114 48.34 -65.32 -1.90
CA SER A 114 47.82 -66.66 -1.63
C SER A 114 46.29 -66.78 -1.76
N LEU A 115 45.55 -65.72 -1.38
CA LEU A 115 44.10 -65.68 -1.51
C LEU A 115 43.65 -65.48 -2.97
N ILE A 116 44.42 -64.73 -3.76
CA ILE A 116 44.18 -64.56 -5.20
C ILE A 116 44.41 -65.88 -5.95
N GLU A 117 45.47 -66.62 -5.62
CA GLU A 117 45.74 -67.93 -6.21
C GLU A 117 44.63 -68.93 -5.88
N ALA A 118 44.19 -68.98 -4.62
CA ALA A 118 43.10 -69.85 -4.19
C ALA A 118 41.75 -69.53 -4.86
N GLY A 119 41.48 -68.26 -5.16
CA GLY A 119 40.26 -67.83 -5.87
C GLY A 119 40.28 -68.11 -7.39
N ASN A 120 41.45 -68.21 -8.00
CA ASN A 120 41.63 -68.47 -9.43
C ASN A 120 41.71 -69.96 -9.79
N THR A 121 41.78 -70.85 -8.78
CA THR A 121 41.74 -72.32 -8.98
C THR A 121 40.32 -72.91 -8.93
N SER A 122 39.28 -72.10 -9.14
CA SER A 122 37.89 -72.58 -9.26
C SER A 122 37.40 -72.67 -10.70
#